data_AF-A0A3B0YQW5-F1
#
_entry.id   AF-A0A3B0YQW5-F1
#
_cell.length_a   1.000
_cell.length_b   1.000
_cell.length_c   1.000
_cell.angle_alpha   90.00
_cell.angle_beta   90.00
_cell.angle_gamma   90.00
#
_symmetry.space_group_name_H-M   'P 1'
#
loop_
_entity.id
_entity.type
_entity.pdbx_description
1 polymer ?
#
loop_
_entity_poly.entity_id
_entity_poly.type
_entity_poly.pdbx_seq_one_letter_code
_entity_poly.pdbx_strand_id
1 'polypeptide(L)'
;MNNKPALRLGIGGPVGSGKTALVDALCKAMRERYQIAVVTNDIYTQEDAQFLVRSQALDAERIVGVETGGCPHTAIREDASMNLTAIADLQQRFP
;
A
#
# COMPACT_ATOMS: atom_id res chain seq x y z
N MET A 1 16.80 -17.72 11.13
CA MET A 1 15.33 -17.52 11.16
C MET A 1 14.86 -17.53 9.71
N ASN A 2 13.95 -18.44 9.32
CA ASN A 2 13.39 -18.47 7.97
C ASN A 2 12.49 -17.25 7.79
N ASN A 3 13.07 -16.10 7.42
CA ASN A 3 12.30 -14.90 7.12
C ASN A 3 11.68 -15.08 5.74
N LYS A 4 10.54 -15.77 5.68
CA LYS A 4 9.79 -15.91 4.44
C LYS A 4 9.36 -14.50 4.03
N PRO A 5 9.59 -14.09 2.77
CA PRO A 5 9.19 -12.76 2.31
C PRO A 5 7.69 -12.58 2.52
N ALA A 6 7.29 -11.39 2.99
CA ALA A 6 5.90 -11.04 3.18
C ALA A 6 5.13 -11.23 1.86
N LEU A 7 3.90 -11.74 1.96
CA LEU A 7 3.01 -11.83 0.81
C LEU A 7 2.74 -10.43 0.28
N ARG A 8 2.97 -10.21 -1.03
CA ARG A 8 2.69 -8.96 -1.73
C ARG A 8 1.42 -9.12 -2.54
N LEU A 9 0.38 -8.36 -2.21
CA LEU A 9 -0.92 -8.40 -2.89
C LEU A 9 -1.18 -7.06 -3.60
N GLY A 10 -1.18 -7.06 -4.93
CA GLY A 10 -1.53 -5.88 -5.73
C GLY A 10 -3.04 -5.77 -5.94
N ILE A 11 -3.63 -4.61 -5.63
CA ILE A 11 -5.05 -4.32 -5.86
C ILE A 11 -5.15 -3.30 -7.00
N GLY A 12 -5.42 -3.78 -8.21
CA GLY A 12 -5.60 -2.98 -9.42
C GLY A 12 -7.07 -2.84 -9.83
N GLY A 13 -7.36 -1.86 -10.69
CA GLY A 13 -8.70 -1.61 -11.21
C GLY A 13 -8.91 -0.16 -11.69
N PRO A 14 -9.98 0.11 -12.46
CA PRO A 14 -10.28 1.44 -12.99
C PRO A 14 -10.37 2.54 -11.92
N VAL A 15 -10.24 3.80 -12.33
CA VAL A 15 -10.51 4.95 -11.45
C VAL A 15 -11.97 4.87 -10.97
N GLY A 16 -12.20 5.06 -9.67
CA GLY A 16 -13.54 5.01 -9.07
C GLY A 16 -14.09 3.60 -8.79
N SER A 17 -13.36 2.52 -9.07
CA SER A 17 -13.84 1.14 -8.86
C SER A 17 -13.87 0.68 -7.39
N GLY A 18 -13.57 1.56 -6.43
CA GLY A 18 -13.60 1.24 -5.00
C GLY A 18 -12.35 0.55 -4.44
N LYS A 19 -11.17 0.67 -5.09
CA LYS A 19 -9.91 0.06 -4.61
C LYS A 19 -9.56 0.47 -3.18
N THR A 20 -9.56 1.76 -2.89
CA THR A 20 -9.22 2.31 -1.57
C THR A 20 -10.23 1.87 -0.50
N ALA A 21 -11.52 1.80 -0.85
CA ALA A 21 -12.56 1.29 0.04
C ALA A 21 -12.38 -0.21 0.35
N LEU A 22 -11.99 -1.01 -0.64
CA LEU A 22 -11.65 -2.42 -0.44
C LEU A 22 -10.43 -2.57 0.48
N VAL A 23 -9.38 -1.79 0.25
CA VAL A 23 -8.17 -1.79 1.11
C VAL A 23 -8.53 -1.43 2.55
N ASP A 24 -9.33 -0.39 2.76
CA ASP A 24 -9.78 0.03 4.11
C ASP A 24 -10.51 -1.11 4.83
N ALA A 25 -11.48 -1.73 4.17
CA ALA A 25 -12.27 -2.83 4.73
C ALA A 25 -11.40 -4.05 5.06
N LEU A 26 -10.48 -4.44 4.17
CA LEU A 26 -9.55 -5.54 4.39
C LEU A 26 -8.62 -5.25 5.57
N CYS A 27 -8.04 -4.05 5.65
CA CYS A 27 -7.16 -3.67 6.75
C CYS A 27 -7.88 -3.78 8.09
N LYS A 28 -9.07 -3.19 8.21
CA LYS A 28 -9.87 -3.24 9.46
C LYS A 28 -10.23 -4.66 9.86
N ALA A 29 -10.56 -5.52 8.89
CA ALA A 29 -10.92 -6.91 9.16
C ALA A 29 -9.73 -7.81 9.54
N MET A 30 -8.52 -7.47 9.10
CA MET A 30 -7.34 -8.35 9.17
C MET A 30 -6.27 -7.90 10.14
N ARG A 31 -6.20 -6.61 10.49
CA ARG A 31 -5.10 -6.01 11.28
C ARG A 31 -4.89 -6.62 12.67
N GLU A 32 -5.92 -7.21 13.26
CA GLU A 32 -5.81 -7.88 14.56
C GLU A 32 -5.16 -9.27 14.47
N ARG A 33 -5.16 -9.87 13.28
CA ARG A 33 -4.74 -11.26 13.04
C ARG A 33 -3.44 -11.36 12.25
N TYR A 34 -3.15 -10.35 11.43
CA TYR A 34 -2.03 -10.34 10.51
C TYR A 34 -1.21 -9.07 10.66
N GLN A 35 0.11 -9.21 10.53
CA GLN A 35 1.01 -8.07 10.34
C GLN A 35 0.90 -7.60 8.90
N ILE A 36 0.22 -6.47 8.70
CA ILE A 36 -0.05 -5.90 7.38
C ILE A 36 0.41 -4.45 7.31
N ALA A 37 0.71 -4.01 6.09
CA ALA A 37 1.04 -2.65 5.72
C ALA A 37 0.51 -2.38 4.31
N VAL A 38 0.32 -1.10 3.97
CA VAL A 38 -0.25 -0.68 2.68
C VAL A 38 0.70 0.30 2.00
N VAL A 39 0.94 0.08 0.71
CA VAL A 39 1.53 1.07 -0.18
C VAL A 39 0.45 1.51 -1.16
N THR A 40 0.12 2.80 -1.20
CA THR A 40 -0.84 3.38 -2.15
C THR A 40 -0.10 4.13 -3.25
N ASN A 41 -0.61 4.02 -4.48
CA ASN A 41 -0.06 4.73 -5.63
C ASN A 41 -1.02 5.82 -6.07
N ASP A 42 -0.57 7.06 -6.00
CA ASP A 42 -1.30 8.23 -6.49
C ASP A 42 -0.41 8.98 -7.50
N ILE A 43 -1.02 9.62 -8.50
CA ILE A 43 -0.27 10.23 -9.61
C ILE A 43 0.47 11.51 -9.17
N TYR A 44 -0.21 12.39 -8.43
CA TYR A 44 0.30 13.71 -8.01
C TYR A 44 -0.04 14.07 -6.56
N THR A 45 -0.66 13.15 -5.83
CA THR A 45 -1.24 13.38 -4.51
C THR A 45 -0.89 12.24 -3.58
N GLN A 46 -1.35 12.30 -2.33
CA GLN A 46 -1.29 11.19 -1.37
C GLN A 46 -2.65 11.01 -0.70
N GLU A 47 -3.72 11.23 -1.47
CA GLU A 47 -5.09 11.25 -0.94
C GLU A 47 -5.50 9.87 -0.45
N ASP A 48 -5.12 8.81 -1.15
CA ASP A 48 -5.44 7.43 -0.75
C ASP A 48 -4.77 7.08 0.59
N ALA A 49 -3.48 7.41 0.75
CA ALA A 49 -2.76 7.19 2.01
C ALA A 49 -3.39 8.00 3.15
N GLN A 50 -3.65 9.29 2.93
CA GLN A 50 -4.26 10.16 3.94
C GLN A 50 -5.68 9.72 4.30
N PHE A 51 -6.44 9.20 3.34
CA PHE A 51 -7.76 8.63 3.58
C PHE A 51 -7.65 7.42 4.51
N LEU A 52 -6.76 6.47 4.21
CA LEU A 52 -6.58 5.27 5.03
C LEU A 52 -6.13 5.59 6.45
N VAL A 53 -5.24 6.58 6.62
CA VAL A 53 -4.84 7.08 7.94
C VAL A 53 -6.03 7.68 8.68
N ARG A 54 -6.79 8.57 8.04
CA ARG A 54 -7.99 9.22 8.64
C ARG A 54 -9.09 8.23 8.98
N SER A 55 -9.26 7.21 8.16
CA SER A 55 -10.20 6.11 8.34
C SER A 55 -9.75 5.12 9.44
N GLN A 56 -8.53 5.32 9.97
CA GLN A 56 -7.88 4.43 10.92
C GLN A 56 -7.85 2.99 10.40
N ALA A 57 -7.46 2.80 9.13
CA ALA A 57 -7.31 1.48 8.55
C ALA A 57 -6.21 0.69 9.27
N LEU A 58 -5.05 1.33 9.46
CA LEU A 58 -3.87 0.86 10.20
C LEU A 58 -3.22 2.05 10.92
N ASP A 59 -2.22 1.77 11.76
CA ASP A 59 -1.33 2.82 12.27
C ASP A 59 -0.67 3.56 11.11
N ALA A 60 -0.51 4.88 11.24
CA ALA A 60 -0.03 5.73 10.14
C ALA A 60 1.34 5.29 9.62
N GLU A 61 2.18 4.73 10.49
CA GLU A 61 3.49 4.21 10.12
C GLU A 61 3.48 2.98 9.20
N ARG A 62 2.33 2.31 9.06
CA ARG A 62 2.12 1.14 8.20
C ARG A 62 1.48 1.51 6.86
N ILE A 63 1.25 2.79 6.60
CA ILE A 63 0.63 3.29 5.37
C ILE A 63 1.63 4.22 4.69
N VAL A 64 2.03 3.89 3.46
CA VAL A 64 2.98 4.67 2.67
C VAL A 64 2.32 5.08 1.36
N GLY A 65 2.30 6.39 1.09
CA GLY A 65 1.91 6.92 -0.22
C GLY A 65 3.13 7.04 -1.13
N VAL A 66 3.02 6.54 -2.36
CA VAL A 66 4.02 6.65 -3.41
C VAL A 66 3.43 7.47 -4.55
N GLU A 67 4.11 8.57 -4.88
CA GLU A 67 3.76 9.42 -6.02
C GLU A 67 4.37 8.84 -7.29
N THR A 68 3.53 8.26 -8.16
CA THR A 68 4.01 7.48 -9.31
C THR A 68 4.39 8.33 -10.52
N GLY A 69 3.99 9.60 -10.53
CA GLY A 69 3.97 10.40 -11.76
C GLY A 69 2.93 9.86 -12.77
N GLY A 70 2.99 10.39 -14.00
CA GLY A 70 1.89 10.36 -14.96
C GLY A 70 1.30 8.99 -15.33
N CYS A 71 2.12 7.97 -15.64
CA CYS A 71 1.60 6.67 -16.10
C CYS A 71 1.56 5.64 -14.97
N PRO A 72 0.38 5.33 -14.38
CA PRO A 72 0.28 4.45 -13.23
C PRO A 72 0.72 3.01 -13.53
N HIS A 73 0.63 2.57 -14.80
CA HIS A 73 1.09 1.24 -15.21
C HIS A 73 2.61 1.09 -15.08
N THR A 74 3.37 2.16 -15.35
CA THR A 74 4.83 2.18 -15.22
C THR A 74 5.25 1.88 -13.80
N ALA A 75 4.66 2.54 -12.81
CA ALA A 75 5.00 2.37 -11.41
C ALA A 75 4.71 0.97 -10.82
N ILE A 76 3.95 0.13 -11.53
CA ILE A 76 3.61 -1.24 -11.09
C ILE A 76 4.07 -2.34 -12.06
N ARG A 77 4.61 -1.98 -13.23
CA ARG A 77 5.06 -2.94 -14.26
C ARG A 77 6.45 -2.61 -14.77
N GLU A 78 6.59 -1.51 -15.51
CA GLU A 78 7.83 -1.20 -16.22
C GLU A 78 8.95 -0.68 -15.29
N ASP A 79 8.60 0.12 -14.29
CA ASP A 79 9.52 0.61 -13.25
C ASP A 79 8.81 0.64 -11.89
N ALA A 80 8.92 -0.47 -11.16
CA ALA A 80 8.35 -0.60 -9.81
C ALA A 80 9.34 -0.20 -8.70
N SER A 81 10.45 0.49 -9.02
CA SER A 81 11.53 0.78 -8.07
C SER A 81 11.03 1.50 -6.81
N MET A 82 10.20 2.53 -6.96
CA MET A 82 9.63 3.28 -5.83
C MET A 82 8.78 2.38 -4.91
N ASN A 83 7.95 1.52 -5.51
CA ASN A 83 7.15 0.55 -4.76
C ASN A 83 8.02 -0.48 -4.03
N LEU A 84 9.06 -0.99 -4.69
CA LEU A 84 9.96 -1.98 -4.11
C LEU A 84 10.76 -1.39 -2.94
N THR A 85 11.21 -0.14 -3.04
CA THR A 85 11.86 0.58 -1.94
C THR A 85 10.92 0.74 -0.75
N ALA A 86 9.70 1.24 -0.98
CA ALA A 86 8.70 1.40 0.09
C ALA A 86 8.38 0.06 0.79
N ILE A 87 8.26 -1.03 0.02
CA ILE A 87 8.05 -2.37 0.57
C ILE A 87 9.26 -2.81 1.40
N ALA A 88 10.49 -2.61 0.92
CA ALA A 88 11.69 -2.99 1.65
C ALA A 88 11.80 -2.24 3.00
N ASP A 89 11.51 -0.94 3.01
CA ASP A 89 11.51 -0.13 4.23
C ASP A 89 10.46 -0.61 5.23
N LEU A 90 9.25 -0.95 4.76
CA LEU A 90 8.20 -1.53 5.61
C LEU A 90 8.62 -2.89 6.20
N GLN A 91 9.26 -3.75 5.41
CA GLN A 91 9.75 -5.05 5.90
C GLN A 91 10.88 -4.91 6.92
N GLN A 92 11.70 -3.86 6.83
CA GLN A 92 12.73 -3.58 7.82
C GLN A 92 12.13 -3.04 9.13
N ARG A 93 11.12 -2.17 9.03
CA ARG A 93 10.45 -1.56 10.19
C ARG A 93 9.53 -2.56 10.93
N PHE A 94 8.92 -3.49 10.20
CA PHE A 94 7.94 -4.44 10.73
C PHE A 94 8.29 -5.88 10.27
N PRO A 95 9.25 -6.54 10.95
CA PRO A 95 9.71 -7.89 10.60
C PRO A 95 8.69 -9.00 10.91
#